data_AF-A0A0E0GWK5-F1
#
_entry.id   AF-A0A0E0GWK5-F1
#
_cell.length_a   1.000
_cell.length_b   1.000
_cell.length_c   1.000
_cell.angle_alpha   90.00
_cell.angle_beta   90.00
_cell.angle_gamma   90.00
#
_symmetry.space_group_name_H-M   'P 1'
#
loop_
_entity.id
_entity.type
_entity.pdbx_description
1 polymer ?
#
loop_
_entity_poly.entity_id
_entity_poly.type
_entity_poly.pdbx_seq_one_letter_code
_entity_poly.pdbx_strand_id
1 'polypeptide(L)'
;MDYCKQQERDGHRDDGDVTEWKKVAELRAVVEAQDPACKFKRYVVYVLDRTCARLGGNGGQEKFAAVADLQGWGYYGNCDIRAYVAALEIMQNYYPERLGRVFLIHVPYVFMAAWKIIYPFIDDNTKKKFVFVADKDLHATLRDAIDDSNLAEDYGGKLKLVSPLINGATESNRRR
;
A
#
# COMPACT_ATOMS: atom_id res chain seq x y z
N MET A 1 -2.99 21.94 -15.40
CA MET A 1 -2.16 23.10 -15.79
C MET A 1 -1.69 23.76 -14.50
N ASP A 2 -0.39 23.71 -14.23
CA ASP A 2 0.21 24.23 -12.99
C ASP A 2 0.01 25.73 -12.85
N TYR A 3 -0.60 26.14 -11.73
CA TYR A 3 -0.79 27.55 -11.35
C TYR A 3 0.55 28.31 -11.29
N CYS A 4 1.65 27.62 -10.96
CA CYS A 4 3.01 28.15 -10.96
C CYS A 4 3.48 28.66 -12.33
N LYS A 5 3.07 28.04 -13.45
CA LYS A 5 3.51 28.47 -14.79
C LYS A 5 2.75 29.68 -15.33
N GLN A 6 1.66 30.07 -14.66
CA GLN A 6 0.88 31.25 -15.06
C GLN A 6 1.42 32.53 -14.41
N GLN A 7 1.91 32.46 -13.16
CA GLN A 7 2.47 33.61 -12.44
C GLN A 7 3.82 34.11 -13.00
N GLU A 8 4.59 33.28 -13.69
CA GLU A 8 5.84 33.72 -14.33
C GLU A 8 5.62 34.48 -15.65
N ARG A 9 4.46 34.29 -16.32
CA ARG A 9 4.11 34.99 -17.57
C ARG A 9 3.47 36.34 -17.34
N ASP A 10 2.65 36.44 -16.30
CA ASP A 10 1.99 37.67 -15.92
C ASP A 10 2.88 38.32 -14.87
N GLY A 11 3.78 39.22 -15.30
CA GLY A 11 4.81 39.88 -14.47
C GLY A 11 4.26 40.79 -13.36
N HIS A 12 3.41 40.25 -12.50
CA HIS A 12 2.91 40.87 -11.29
C HIS A 12 3.94 40.59 -10.19
N ARG A 13 4.84 41.57 -10.01
CA ARG A 13 5.74 41.62 -8.87
C ARG A 13 4.89 41.92 -7.64
N ASP A 14 4.43 40.87 -6.99
CA ASP A 14 3.69 40.96 -5.73
C ASP A 14 4.72 41.29 -4.64
N ASP A 15 4.60 42.48 -4.04
CA ASP A 15 5.54 43.05 -3.06
C ASP A 15 5.44 42.36 -1.68
N GLY A 16 4.96 41.12 -1.65
CA GLY A 16 4.80 40.33 -0.44
C GLY A 16 6.15 40.10 0.21
N ASP A 17 6.25 40.55 1.46
CA ASP A 17 7.43 40.39 2.30
C ASP A 17 7.92 38.93 2.27
N VAL A 18 9.21 38.72 2.03
CA VAL A 18 9.82 37.37 1.96
C VAL A 18 9.53 36.57 3.24
N THR A 19 9.38 37.25 4.38
CA THR A 19 8.98 36.64 5.65
C THR A 19 7.53 36.16 5.67
N GLU A 20 6.64 36.79 4.91
CA GLU A 20 5.23 36.40 4.76
C GLU A 20 5.11 35.15 3.89
N TRP A 21 5.82 35.11 2.76
CA TRP A 21 5.88 33.92 1.91
C TRP A 21 6.51 32.70 2.60
N LYS A 22 7.51 32.91 3.46
CA LYS A 22 8.06 31.84 4.31
C LYS A 22 7.00 31.26 5.24
N LYS A 23 6.20 32.10 5.91
CA LYS A 23 5.09 31.64 6.77
C LYS A 23 4.02 30.89 5.98
N VAL A 24 3.69 31.35 4.77
CA VAL A 24 2.74 30.66 3.89
C VAL A 24 3.27 29.28 3.49
N ALA A 25 4.56 29.17 3.14
CA ALA A 25 5.19 27.90 2.81
C ALA A 25 5.24 26.94 4.02
N GLU A 26 5.57 27.45 5.20
CA GLU A 26 5.56 26.68 6.45
C GLU A 26 4.15 26.20 6.82
N LEU A 27 3.15 27.08 6.78
CA LEU A 27 1.75 26.73 7.02
C LEU A 27 1.25 25.69 6.02
N ARG A 28 1.60 25.84 4.73
CA ARG A 28 1.26 24.85 3.70
C ARG A 28 1.91 23.50 3.98
N ALA A 29 3.19 23.46 4.38
CA ALA A 29 3.87 22.23 4.75
C ALA A 29 3.25 21.57 5.99
N VAL A 30 2.81 22.36 6.99
CA VAL A 30 2.10 21.86 8.18
C VAL A 30 0.75 21.27 7.80
N VAL A 31 -0.03 21.98 6.98
CA VAL A 31 -1.34 21.51 6.48
C VAL A 31 -1.19 20.23 5.64
N GLU A 32 -0.20 20.19 4.74
CA GLU A 32 0.09 19.01 3.91
C GLU A 32 0.63 17.83 4.74
N ALA A 33 1.41 18.09 5.80
CA ALA A 33 1.82 17.06 6.75
C ALA A 33 0.67 16.52 7.61
N GLN A 34 -0.39 17.31 7.78
CA GLN A 34 -1.61 16.91 8.49
C GLN A 34 -2.66 16.26 7.59
N ASP A 35 -2.52 16.34 6.27
CA ASP A 35 -3.37 15.64 5.31
C ASP A 35 -3.38 14.12 5.60
N PRO A 36 -4.55 13.51 5.88
CA PRO A 36 -4.69 12.06 6.02
C PRO A 36 -4.08 11.27 4.85
N ALA A 37 -4.15 11.80 3.63
CA ALA A 37 -3.54 11.14 2.47
C ALA A 37 -2.01 11.14 2.54
N CYS A 38 -1.39 12.21 3.05
CA CYS A 38 0.06 12.29 3.28
C CYS A 38 0.51 11.26 4.34
N LYS A 39 -0.25 11.09 5.42
CA LYS A 39 0.02 10.08 6.44
C LYS A 39 -0.04 8.66 5.87
N PHE A 40 -1.05 8.36 5.05
CA PHE A 40 -1.17 7.06 4.38
C PHE A 40 0.00 6.81 3.41
N LYS A 41 0.33 7.78 2.56
CA LYS A 41 1.48 7.68 1.64
C LYS A 41 2.79 7.42 2.39
N ARG A 42 3.05 8.15 3.48
CA ARG A 42 4.22 7.91 4.36
C ARG A 42 4.22 6.52 4.97
N TYR A 43 3.06 6.02 5.39
CA TYR A 43 2.94 4.65 5.90
C TYR A 43 3.28 3.60 4.83
N VAL A 44 2.78 3.78 3.60
CA VAL A 44 3.11 2.88 2.48
C VAL A 44 4.61 2.88 2.19
N VAL A 45 5.23 4.05 2.10
CA VAL A 45 6.70 4.19 1.92
C VAL A 45 7.45 3.48 3.05
N TYR A 46 7.05 3.70 4.31
CA TYR A 46 7.66 3.03 5.45
C TYR A 46 7.58 1.50 5.37
N VAL A 47 6.42 0.94 4.99
CA VAL A 47 6.23 -0.50 4.84
C VAL A 47 7.13 -1.05 3.72
N LEU A 48 7.21 -0.36 2.58
CA LEU A 48 8.04 -0.76 1.46
C LEU A 48 9.54 -0.70 1.81
N ASP A 49 10.01 0.38 2.41
CA ASP A 49 11.41 0.52 2.85
C ASP A 49 11.82 -0.57 3.83
N ARG A 50 10.97 -0.85 4.83
CA ARG A 50 11.23 -1.93 5.79
C ARG A 50 11.26 -3.30 5.11
N THR A 51 10.42 -3.52 4.10
CA THR A 51 10.41 -4.76 3.34
C THR A 51 11.69 -4.92 2.52
N CYS A 52 12.08 -3.89 1.76
CA CYS A 52 13.31 -3.87 0.98
C CYS A 52 14.55 -4.06 1.86
N ALA A 53 14.61 -3.41 3.03
CA ALA A 53 15.73 -3.55 3.97
C ALA A 53 15.88 -4.99 4.50
N ARG A 54 14.77 -5.72 4.68
CA ARG A 54 14.80 -7.14 5.09
C ARG A 54 15.24 -8.07 3.97
N LEU A 55 14.89 -7.74 2.72
CA LEU A 55 15.32 -8.50 1.55
C LEU A 55 16.82 -8.38 1.28
N GLY A 56 17.37 -7.18 1.45
CA GLY A 56 18.80 -6.89 1.20
C GLY A 56 19.80 -7.69 2.05
N GLY A 57 19.35 -8.34 3.13
CA GLY A 57 20.18 -9.23 3.94
C GLY A 57 20.32 -10.67 3.40
N ASN A 58 19.44 -11.11 2.50
CA ASN A 58 19.28 -12.52 2.11
C ASN A 58 19.79 -12.82 0.69
N GLY A 59 21.08 -12.60 0.44
CA GLY A 59 21.78 -13.27 -0.67
C GLY A 59 21.33 -12.93 -2.09
N GLY A 60 20.81 -11.72 -2.32
CA GLY A 60 20.44 -11.24 -3.67
C GLY A 60 18.95 -11.31 -4.01
N GLN A 61 18.08 -11.66 -3.06
CA GLN A 61 16.64 -11.48 -3.24
C GLN A 61 16.27 -9.99 -3.20
N GLU A 62 15.76 -9.48 -4.32
CA GLU A 62 15.43 -8.06 -4.49
C GLU A 62 13.95 -7.77 -4.59
N LYS A 63 13.12 -8.83 -4.70
CA LYS A 63 11.67 -8.74 -4.92
C LYS A 63 10.90 -9.35 -3.75
N PHE A 64 9.79 -8.73 -3.37
CA PHE A 64 8.84 -9.29 -2.40
C PHE A 64 7.58 -9.82 -3.09
N ALA A 65 6.94 -10.81 -2.45
CA ALA A 65 5.59 -11.21 -2.75
C ALA A 65 4.63 -10.69 -1.67
N ALA A 66 3.38 -10.41 -2.05
CA ALA A 66 2.33 -10.01 -1.13
C ALA A 66 1.13 -10.96 -1.24
N VAL A 67 0.52 -11.31 -0.11
CA VAL A 67 -0.77 -11.99 -0.04
C VAL A 67 -1.80 -10.98 0.44
N ALA A 68 -2.81 -10.70 -0.38
CA ALA A 68 -3.90 -9.79 -0.06
C ALA A 68 -5.18 -10.62 0.14
N ASP A 69 -5.53 -10.82 1.41
CA ASP A 69 -6.78 -11.45 1.79
C ASP A 69 -7.92 -10.43 1.72
N LEU A 70 -8.87 -10.68 0.82
CA LEU A 70 -10.01 -9.82 0.56
C LEU A 70 -11.29 -10.36 1.21
N GLN A 71 -11.19 -11.33 2.11
CA GLN A 71 -12.33 -11.80 2.87
C GLN A 71 -12.99 -10.64 3.64
N GLY A 72 -14.30 -10.46 3.46
CA GLY A 72 -15.06 -9.36 4.07
C GLY A 72 -14.87 -7.98 3.42
N TRP A 73 -14.10 -7.89 2.34
CA TRP A 73 -13.91 -6.64 1.61
C TRP A 73 -15.24 -6.11 1.07
N GLY A 74 -15.51 -4.82 1.31
CA GLY A 74 -16.75 -4.14 0.93
C GLY A 74 -17.96 -4.40 1.83
N TYR A 75 -17.93 -5.42 2.70
CA TYR A 75 -19.03 -5.72 3.63
C TYR A 75 -18.89 -5.04 4.99
N TYR A 76 -17.67 -4.99 5.55
CA TYR A 76 -17.41 -4.48 6.91
C TYR A 76 -16.37 -3.36 6.97
N GLY A 77 -15.85 -2.90 5.82
CA GLY A 77 -14.71 -1.99 5.76
C GLY A 77 -14.83 -0.92 4.69
N ASN A 78 -14.02 0.14 4.84
CA ASN A 78 -13.92 1.23 3.89
C ASN A 78 -13.18 0.77 2.61
N CYS A 79 -13.84 0.85 1.46
CA CYS A 79 -13.20 0.76 0.15
C CYS A 79 -12.63 2.13 -0.23
N ASP A 80 -11.41 2.44 0.22
CA ASP A 80 -10.73 3.67 -0.19
C ASP A 80 -9.93 3.44 -1.48
N ILE A 81 -10.62 3.55 -2.62
CA ILE A 81 -10.03 3.42 -3.96
C ILE A 81 -8.85 4.40 -4.14
N ARG A 82 -8.94 5.61 -3.57
CA ARG A 82 -7.87 6.61 -3.69
C ARG A 82 -6.62 6.19 -2.95
N ALA A 83 -6.77 5.57 -1.78
CA ALA A 83 -5.65 5.01 -1.03
C ALA A 83 -4.96 3.89 -1.84
N TYR A 84 -5.71 2.98 -2.46
CA TYR A 84 -5.13 1.95 -3.31
C TYR A 84 -4.37 2.52 -4.52
N VAL A 85 -4.97 3.49 -5.21
CA VAL A 85 -4.30 4.18 -6.34
C VAL A 85 -3.02 4.87 -5.87
N ALA A 86 -3.06 5.59 -4.74
CA ALA A 86 -1.86 6.23 -4.19
C ALA A 86 -0.76 5.23 -3.80
N ALA A 87 -1.12 4.07 -3.25
CA ALA A 87 -0.15 3.02 -2.92
C ALA A 87 0.47 2.41 -4.20
N LEU A 88 -0.35 2.19 -5.24
CA LEU A 88 0.12 1.71 -6.53
C LEU A 88 1.02 2.74 -7.23
N GLU A 89 0.69 4.02 -7.19
CA GLU A 89 1.55 5.09 -7.71
C GLU A 89 2.90 5.11 -7.00
N ILE A 90 2.92 4.98 -5.67
CA ILE A 90 4.17 4.92 -4.90
C ILE A 90 5.01 3.71 -5.34
N MET A 91 4.38 2.54 -5.40
CA MET A 91 5.06 1.29 -5.73
C MET A 91 5.65 1.31 -7.14
N GLN A 92 4.89 1.77 -8.13
CA GLN A 92 5.28 1.75 -9.54
C GLN A 92 6.33 2.83 -9.86
N ASN A 93 6.24 4.01 -9.25
CA ASN A 93 7.14 5.13 -9.57
C ASN A 93 8.43 5.13 -8.75
N TYR A 94 8.40 4.71 -7.48
CA TYR A 94 9.56 4.81 -6.58
C TYR A 94 10.21 3.46 -6.26
N TYR A 95 9.47 2.36 -6.38
CA TYR A 95 9.97 1.01 -6.12
C TYR A 95 9.79 0.08 -7.34
N PRO A 96 10.19 0.51 -8.56
CA PRO A 96 10.06 -0.32 -9.74
C PRO A 96 10.84 -1.62 -9.56
N GLU A 97 10.32 -2.70 -10.15
CA GLU A 97 10.91 -4.04 -10.07
C GLU A 97 11.02 -4.68 -8.67
N ARG A 98 10.66 -3.99 -7.58
CA ARG A 98 10.70 -4.59 -6.22
C ARG A 98 9.49 -5.48 -5.93
N LEU A 99 8.37 -5.27 -6.61
CA LEU A 99 7.23 -6.17 -6.52
C LEU A 99 7.46 -7.41 -7.41
N GLY A 100 7.39 -8.60 -6.82
CA GLY A 100 7.43 -9.90 -7.51
C GLY A 100 6.04 -10.36 -7.94
N ARG A 101 5.17 -10.70 -6.97
CA ARG A 101 3.78 -11.13 -7.19
C ARG A 101 2.86 -10.63 -6.09
N VAL A 102 1.58 -10.45 -6.41
CA VAL A 102 0.49 -10.18 -5.46
C VAL A 102 -0.56 -11.26 -5.63
N PHE A 103 -0.76 -12.09 -4.60
CA PHE A 103 -1.79 -13.11 -4.56
C PHE A 103 -3.06 -12.51 -3.96
N LEU A 104 -4.12 -12.39 -4.77
CA LEU A 104 -5.45 -11.96 -4.34
C LEU A 104 -6.25 -13.22 -3.98
N ILE A 105 -6.61 -13.37 -2.71
CA ILE A 105 -7.35 -14.52 -2.19
C ILE A 105 -8.71 -14.10 -1.62
N HIS A 106 -9.67 -15.02 -1.57
CA HIS A 106 -11.04 -14.76 -1.08
C HIS A 106 -11.70 -13.55 -1.75
N VAL A 107 -11.46 -13.36 -3.06
CA VAL A 107 -11.86 -12.16 -3.78
C VAL A 107 -13.38 -12.09 -3.94
N PRO A 108 -14.09 -11.14 -3.30
CA PRO A 108 -15.53 -11.06 -3.43
C PRO A 108 -15.93 -10.47 -4.79
N TYR A 109 -17.09 -10.86 -5.34
CA TYR A 109 -17.56 -10.36 -6.64
C TYR A 109 -17.60 -8.83 -6.73
N VAL A 110 -17.95 -8.13 -5.63
CA VAL A 110 -17.98 -6.67 -5.57
C VAL A 110 -16.59 -6.03 -5.76
N PHE A 111 -15.51 -6.71 -5.36
CA PHE A 111 -14.14 -6.25 -5.60
C PHE A 111 -13.84 -6.10 -7.09
N MET A 112 -14.39 -6.98 -7.93
CA MET A 112 -14.15 -6.93 -9.37
C MET A 112 -14.66 -5.63 -10.01
N ALA A 113 -15.68 -4.98 -9.44
CA ALA A 113 -16.12 -3.67 -9.89
C ALA A 113 -15.09 -2.58 -9.58
N ALA A 114 -14.56 -2.55 -8.35
CA ALA A 114 -13.49 -1.62 -7.98
C ALA A 114 -12.19 -1.92 -8.73
N TRP A 115 -11.86 -3.19 -8.96
CA TRP A 115 -10.70 -3.59 -9.75
C TRP A 115 -10.75 -2.98 -11.15
N LYS A 116 -11.90 -2.95 -11.82
CA LYS A 116 -12.05 -2.28 -13.13
C LYS A 116 -11.77 -0.78 -13.09
N ILE A 117 -12.00 -0.12 -11.95
CA ILE A 117 -11.71 1.30 -11.75
C ILE A 117 -10.21 1.50 -11.48
N ILE A 118 -9.58 0.59 -10.73
CA ILE A 118 -8.16 0.68 -10.36
C ILE A 118 -7.24 0.24 -11.52
N TYR A 119 -7.65 -0.76 -12.30
CA TYR A 119 -6.85 -1.40 -13.35
C TYR A 119 -6.20 -0.44 -14.37
N PRO A 120 -6.85 0.66 -14.82
CA PRO A 120 -6.24 1.64 -15.72
C PRO A 120 -5.05 2.40 -15.11
N PHE A 121 -4.96 2.48 -13.78
CA PHE A 121 -3.87 3.14 -13.06
C PHE A 121 -2.66 2.21 -12.80
N ILE A 122 -2.74 0.96 -13.28
CA ILE A 122 -1.67 -0.03 -13.15
C ILE A 122 -0.91 -0.12 -14.48
N ASP A 123 0.41 -0.04 -14.42
CA ASP A 123 1.30 -0.26 -15.55
C ASP A 123 1.28 -1.74 -16.00
N ASP A 124 1.64 -1.99 -17.26
CA ASP A 124 1.50 -3.32 -17.87
C ASP A 124 2.43 -4.38 -17.28
N ASN A 125 3.55 -3.99 -16.68
CA ASN A 125 4.43 -4.90 -15.98
C ASN A 125 3.83 -5.30 -14.62
N THR A 126 3.26 -4.33 -13.90
CA THR A 126 2.64 -4.53 -12.59
C THR A 126 1.33 -5.31 -12.71
N LYS A 127 0.53 -5.13 -13.78
CA LYS A 127 -0.67 -5.95 -14.04
C LYS A 127 -0.38 -7.45 -14.05
N LYS A 128 0.75 -7.87 -14.64
CA LYS A 128 1.15 -9.28 -14.73
C LYS A 128 1.54 -9.90 -13.39
N LYS A 129 1.73 -9.08 -12.36
CA LYS A 129 2.13 -9.53 -11.01
C LYS A 129 0.94 -9.93 -10.15
N PHE A 130 -0.28 -9.50 -10.50
CA PHE A 130 -1.49 -9.87 -9.79
C PHE A 130 -1.96 -11.27 -10.20
N VAL A 131 -2.12 -12.13 -9.20
CA VAL A 131 -2.58 -13.52 -9.35
C VAL A 131 -3.85 -13.68 -8.54
N PHE A 132 -4.97 -13.88 -9.22
CA PHE A 132 -6.23 -14.25 -8.57
C PHE A 132 -6.19 -15.74 -8.26
N VAL A 133 -6.31 -16.09 -6.98
CA VAL A 133 -6.23 -17.48 -6.53
C VAL A 133 -7.63 -17.94 -6.13
N ALA A 134 -8.06 -19.07 -6.71
CA ALA A 134 -9.32 -19.70 -6.34
C ALA A 134 -9.19 -20.39 -4.97
N ASP A 135 -10.25 -20.36 -4.16
CA ASP A 135 -10.23 -20.91 -2.80
C ASP A 135 -9.78 -22.38 -2.74
N LYS A 136 -10.22 -23.19 -3.71
CA LYS A 136 -9.84 -24.61 -3.83
C LYS A 136 -8.33 -24.83 -4.04
N ASP A 137 -7.64 -23.85 -4.63
CA ASP A 137 -6.23 -23.92 -5.02
C ASP A 137 -5.34 -23.07 -4.08
N LEU A 138 -5.94 -22.41 -3.08
CA LEU A 138 -5.29 -21.40 -2.25
C LEU A 138 -4.01 -21.90 -1.58
N HIS A 139 -4.11 -22.96 -0.78
CA HIS A 139 -2.96 -23.50 -0.04
C HIS A 139 -1.90 -24.12 -0.96
N ALA A 140 -2.30 -24.69 -2.09
CA ALA A 140 -1.36 -25.25 -3.06
C ALA A 140 -0.57 -24.13 -3.73
N THR A 141 -1.26 -23.10 -4.23
CA THR A 141 -0.65 -21.97 -4.94
C THR A 141 0.29 -21.16 -4.04
N LEU A 142 -0.10 -20.88 -2.79
CA LEU A 142 0.73 -20.08 -1.90
C LEU A 142 2.00 -20.82 -1.46
N ARG A 143 1.93 -22.13 -1.20
CA ARG A 143 3.11 -22.94 -0.80
C ARG A 143 4.08 -23.20 -1.95
N ASP A 144 3.58 -23.27 -3.18
CA ASP A 144 4.45 -23.35 -4.36
C ASP A 144 5.27 -22.07 -4.56
N ALA A 145 4.69 -20.91 -4.19
CA ALA A 145 5.30 -19.62 -4.43
C ALA A 145 6.07 -19.02 -3.22
N ILE A 146 5.78 -19.46 -1.99
CA ILE A 146 6.29 -18.87 -0.75
C ILE A 146 6.76 -20.01 0.15
N ASP A 147 8.01 -19.93 0.62
CA ASP A 147 8.55 -20.87 1.60
C ASP A 147 7.66 -20.95 2.85
N ASP A 148 7.45 -22.18 3.34
CA ASP A 148 6.64 -22.45 4.54
C ASP A 148 7.03 -21.58 5.74
N SER A 149 8.32 -21.26 5.93
CA SER A 149 8.81 -20.43 7.03
C SER A 149 8.36 -18.96 6.93
N ASN A 150 8.00 -18.50 5.73
CA ASN A 150 7.55 -17.14 5.45
C ASN A 150 6.03 -17.05 5.22
N LEU A 151 5.35 -18.19 5.06
CA LEU A 151 3.89 -18.25 4.88
C LEU A 151 3.17 -18.43 6.22
N ALA A 152 2.09 -17.69 6.42
CA ALA A 152 1.30 -17.76 7.65
C ALA A 152 0.69 -19.15 7.89
N GLU A 153 0.53 -19.54 9.16
CA GLU A 153 -0.13 -20.79 9.55
C GLU A 153 -1.56 -20.90 8.98
N ASP A 154 -2.31 -19.80 8.96
CA ASP A 154 -3.68 -19.73 8.41
C ASP A 154 -3.74 -20.08 6.91
N TYR A 155 -2.62 -19.92 6.20
CA TYR A 155 -2.49 -20.26 4.77
C TYR A 155 -1.66 -21.52 4.54
N GLY A 156 -1.42 -22.32 5.58
CA GLY A 156 -0.77 -23.63 5.51
C GLY A 156 0.76 -23.59 5.60
N GLY A 157 1.33 -22.46 6.03
CA GLY A 157 2.76 -22.33 6.35
C GLY A 157 3.07 -22.55 7.83
N LYS A 158 4.22 -22.04 8.26
CA LYS A 158 4.78 -22.19 9.62
C LYS A 158 5.02 -20.85 10.32
N LEU A 159 4.76 -19.73 9.63
CA LEU A 159 4.92 -18.41 10.21
C LEU A 159 3.74 -18.09 11.13
N LYS A 160 4.02 -18.08 12.43
CA LYS A 160 3.07 -17.61 13.43
C LYS A 160 2.99 -16.08 13.38
N LEU A 161 1.88 -15.56 12.86
CA LEU A 161 1.62 -14.13 12.85
C LEU A 161 1.32 -13.65 14.28
N VAL A 162 2.19 -12.81 14.83
CA VAL A 162 1.92 -12.11 16.08
C VAL A 162 1.15 -10.85 15.72
N SER A 163 -0.18 -10.87 15.88
CA SER A 163 -0.98 -9.66 15.69
C SER A 163 -1.04 -8.89 17.03
N PRO A 164 -0.41 -7.71 17.16
CA PRO A 164 -0.44 -6.94 18.41
C PRO A 164 -1.87 -6.53 18.81
N LEU A 165 -2.79 -6.48 17.83
CA LEU A 165 -4.18 -6.08 18.02
C LEU A 165 -5.08 -7.19 18.57
N ILE A 166 -4.67 -8.46 18.50
CA ILE A 166 -5.48 -9.59 18.99
C ILE A 166 -5.20 -9.87 20.46
N ASN A 167 -3.97 -9.62 20.93
CA ASN A 167 -3.58 -9.88 22.33
C ASN A 167 -4.32 -8.98 23.33
N GLY A 168 -4.73 -7.76 22.94
CA GLY A 168 -5.54 -6.90 23.80
C GLY A 168 -6.99 -7.39 23.98
N ALA A 169 -7.54 -8.14 23.02
CA ALA A 169 -8.91 -8.66 23.09
C ALA A 169 -8.99 -9.93 23.95
N THR A 170 -7.99 -10.80 23.87
CA THR A 170 -7.92 -12.05 24.63
C THR A 170 -7.63 -11.83 26.12
N GLU A 171 -6.94 -10.75 26.49
CA GLU A 171 -6.67 -10.44 27.90
C GLU A 171 -7.84 -9.79 28.65
N SER A 172 -8.74 -9.09 27.95
CA SER A 172 -9.96 -8.54 28.57
C SER A 172 -11.01 -9.62 28.87
N ASN A 173 -11.05 -10.69 28.07
CA ASN A 173 -12.02 -11.79 28.21
C ASN A 173 -11.58 -12.86 29.22
N ARG A 174 -10.35 -12.78 29.75
CA ARG A 174 -9.82 -13.67 30.80
C ARG A 174 -9.86 -13.04 32.20
N ARG A 175 -10.33 -11.79 32.31
CA ARG A 175 -10.52 -11.03 33.57
C ARG A 175 -11.99 -10.74 33.88
N ARG A 176 -12.91 -11.52 33.32
CA ARG A 176 -14.33 -11.56 33.71
C ARG A 176 -14.70 -12.96 34.14
#